data_AF-A0A3R6DH13-F1
#
_entry.id   AF-A0A3R6DH13-F1
#
_cell.length_a   1.000
_cell.length_b   1.000
_cell.length_c   1.000
_cell.angle_alpha   90.00
_cell.angle_beta   90.00
_cell.angle_gamma   90.00
#
_symmetry.space_group_name_H-M   'P 1'
#
loop_
_entity.id
_entity.type
_entity.pdbx_description
1 polymer ?
#
loop_
_entity_poly.entity_id
_entity_poly.type
_entity_poly.pdbx_seq_one_letter_code
_entity_poly.pdbx_strand_id
1 'polypeptide(L)'
;MNNSDLIDTILEYLNKHPFLTGMVSIILLIVVGFLGWFEGNNSYLSICGTIITVLGFMLTIFQLKSVKTIAKNTDEKVDRTVDFVQGRIKEITSISECVAANQIINEVEHYISDDKLEIAVLLLKEVYKTLVSIRSDKTLLTVVPQNIQEITLSIKLDIDNLQDFIHNGSIIEKSKIFPNLRNASELLIEIENYLKNKDYDTSILK
;
A
#
# COMPACT_ATOMS: atom_id res chain seq x y z
N MET A 1 20.06 -6.63 -47.41
CA MET A 1 19.18 -6.90 -46.26
C MET A 1 19.06 -8.39 -46.14
N ASN A 2 19.64 -8.97 -45.09
CA ASN A 2 19.66 -10.42 -44.91
C ASN A 2 18.27 -10.90 -44.49
N ASN A 3 17.84 -12.06 -45.01
CA ASN A 3 16.53 -12.64 -44.68
C ASN A 3 16.35 -12.88 -43.15
N SER A 4 17.45 -13.00 -42.39
CA SER A 4 17.44 -13.14 -40.93
C SER A 4 16.92 -11.89 -40.21
N ASP A 5 17.42 -10.70 -40.57
CA ASP A 5 17.04 -9.45 -39.88
C ASP A 5 15.55 -9.12 -40.09
N LEU A 6 15.03 -9.50 -41.26
CA LEU A 6 13.62 -9.32 -41.60
C LEU A 6 12.72 -10.27 -40.79
N ILE A 7 13.16 -11.52 -40.58
CA ILE A 7 12.46 -12.50 -39.75
C ILE A 7 12.44 -12.06 -38.28
N ASP A 8 13.57 -11.58 -37.75
CA ASP A 8 13.67 -11.16 -36.36
C ASP A 8 12.83 -9.90 -36.08
N THR A 9 12.84 -8.93 -37.00
CA THR A 9 11.99 -7.73 -36.92
C THR A 9 10.50 -8.09 -36.97
N ILE A 10 10.12 -9.05 -37.82
CA ILE A 10 8.75 -9.54 -37.91
C ILE A 10 8.37 -10.25 -36.60
N LEU A 11 9.23 -11.11 -36.04
CA LEU A 11 8.98 -11.79 -34.78
C LEU A 11 8.81 -10.82 -33.61
N GLU A 12 9.60 -9.74 -33.57
CA GLU A 12 9.49 -8.70 -32.55
C GLU A 12 8.18 -7.90 -32.68
N TYR A 13 7.80 -7.53 -33.91
CA TYR A 13 6.54 -6.85 -34.18
C TYR A 13 5.32 -7.74 -33.88
N LEU A 14 5.42 -9.03 -34.20
CA LEU A 14 4.41 -10.03 -33.91
C LEU A 14 4.25 -10.24 -32.38
N ASN A 15 5.34 -10.23 -31.63
CA ASN A 15 5.28 -10.31 -30.16
C ASN A 15 4.61 -9.07 -29.53
N LYS A 16 4.72 -7.90 -30.17
CA LYS A 16 4.19 -6.63 -29.67
C LYS A 16 2.67 -6.48 -29.86
N HIS A 17 2.09 -7.11 -30.88
CA HIS A 17 0.66 -6.97 -31.21
C HIS A 17 -0.07 -8.32 -31.31
N PRO A 18 -0.24 -9.04 -30.18
CA PRO A 18 -0.68 -10.43 -30.16
C PRO A 18 -2.07 -10.69 -30.75
N PHE A 19 -2.92 -9.67 -30.80
CA PHE A 19 -4.24 -9.74 -31.44
C PHE A 19 -4.14 -9.63 -32.98
N LEU A 20 -3.30 -8.71 -33.47
CA LEU A 20 -3.09 -8.49 -34.89
C LEU A 20 -2.43 -9.72 -35.53
N THR A 21 -1.51 -10.35 -34.80
CA THR A 21 -0.85 -11.59 -35.24
C THR A 21 -1.83 -12.74 -35.36
N GLY A 22 -2.71 -12.91 -34.37
CA GLY A 22 -3.79 -13.89 -34.41
C GLY A 22 -4.67 -13.71 -35.66
N MET A 23 -5.07 -12.48 -35.98
CA MET A 23 -5.89 -12.21 -37.18
C MET A 23 -5.14 -12.50 -38.48
N VAL A 24 -3.89 -12.04 -38.61
CA VAL A 24 -3.07 -12.26 -39.81
C VAL A 24 -2.83 -13.76 -40.03
N SER A 25 -2.60 -14.52 -38.97
CA SER A 25 -2.41 -15.97 -39.07
C SER A 25 -3.70 -16.70 -39.45
N ILE A 26 -4.87 -16.30 -38.93
CA ILE A 26 -6.16 -16.86 -39.36
C ILE A 26 -6.39 -16.59 -40.86
N ILE A 27 -6.11 -15.38 -41.33
CA ILE A 27 -6.22 -15.03 -42.76
C ILE A 27 -5.27 -15.89 -43.60
N LEU A 28 -4.03 -16.09 -43.15
CA LEU A 28 -3.05 -16.93 -43.84
C LEU A 28 -3.50 -18.40 -43.91
N LEU A 29 -4.10 -18.92 -42.84
CA LEU A 29 -4.66 -20.28 -42.80
C LEU A 29 -5.84 -20.44 -43.78
N ILE A 30 -6.70 -19.43 -43.88
CA ILE A 30 -7.83 -19.43 -44.84
C ILE A 30 -7.29 -19.42 -46.28
N VAL A 31 -6.29 -18.60 -46.58
CA VAL A 31 -5.69 -18.50 -47.92
C VAL A 31 -5.00 -19.80 -48.33
N VAL A 32 -4.22 -20.41 -47.43
CA VAL A 32 -3.54 -21.70 -47.69
C VAL A 32 -4.55 -22.83 -47.86
N GLY A 33 -5.60 -22.88 -47.03
CA GLY A 33 -6.68 -23.85 -47.17
C GLY A 33 -7.45 -23.71 -48.49
N PHE A 34 -7.67 -22.47 -48.95
CA PHE A 34 -8.33 -22.19 -50.23
C PHE A 34 -7.47 -22.61 -51.43
N LEU A 35 -6.16 -22.31 -51.41
CA LEU A 35 -5.23 -22.71 -52.45
C LEU A 35 -5.09 -24.24 -52.56
N GLY A 36 -5.02 -24.94 -51.42
CA GLY A 36 -4.92 -26.40 -51.38
C GLY A 36 -6.18 -27.15 -51.87
N TRP A 37 -7.35 -26.53 -51.75
CA TRP A 37 -8.60 -27.08 -52.33
C TRP A 37 -8.57 -26.96 -53.87
N PHE A 38 -8.09 -25.83 -54.41
CA PHE A 38 -8.17 -25.55 -55.83
C PHE A 38 -7.24 -26.40 -56.71
N GLU A 39 -6.11 -26.86 -56.18
CA GLU A 39 -5.13 -27.67 -56.94
C GLU A 39 -5.46 -29.17 -57.05
N GLY A 40 -6.54 -29.65 -56.41
CA GLY A 40 -7.13 -30.97 -56.69
C GLY A 40 -6.27 -32.22 -56.39
N ASN A 41 -5.13 -32.06 -55.71
CA ASN A 41 -4.19 -33.14 -55.46
C ASN A 41 -4.16 -33.54 -53.96
N ASN A 42 -4.62 -34.75 -53.65
CA ASN A 42 -4.85 -35.22 -52.27
C ASN A 42 -3.59 -35.22 -51.38
N SER A 43 -2.40 -35.39 -51.97
CA SER A 43 -1.13 -35.33 -51.22
C SER A 43 -0.76 -33.92 -50.78
N TYR A 44 -1.06 -32.90 -51.58
CA TYR A 44 -0.82 -31.49 -51.24
C TYR A 44 -1.77 -31.04 -50.14
N LEU A 45 -3.04 -31.46 -50.20
CA LEU A 45 -4.03 -31.19 -49.16
C LEU A 45 -3.57 -31.70 -47.79
N SER A 46 -2.97 -32.90 -47.72
CA SER A 46 -2.45 -33.50 -46.49
C SER A 46 -1.25 -32.73 -45.90
N ILE A 47 -0.31 -32.31 -46.75
CA ILE A 47 0.86 -31.51 -46.35
C ILE A 47 0.41 -30.14 -45.85
N CYS A 48 -0.49 -29.47 -46.58
CA CYS A 48 -1.09 -28.20 -46.18
C CYS A 48 -1.85 -28.33 -44.85
N GLY A 49 -2.62 -29.39 -44.65
CA GLY A 49 -3.32 -29.67 -43.39
C GLY A 49 -2.38 -29.83 -42.20
N THR A 50 -1.22 -30.46 -42.40
CA THR A 50 -0.20 -30.62 -41.36
C THR A 50 0.45 -29.28 -41.01
N ILE A 51 0.78 -28.46 -42.01
CA ILE A 51 1.33 -27.11 -41.80
C ILE A 51 0.33 -26.22 -41.05
N ILE A 52 -0.96 -26.25 -41.44
CA ILE A 52 -2.05 -25.53 -40.76
C ILE A 52 -2.14 -25.93 -39.29
N THR A 53 -2.04 -27.23 -39.00
CA THR A 53 -2.12 -27.76 -37.65
C THR A 53 -0.94 -27.29 -36.79
N VAL A 54 0.29 -27.35 -37.32
CA VAL A 54 1.50 -26.88 -36.62
C VAL A 54 1.41 -25.38 -36.33
N LEU A 55 0.95 -24.58 -37.30
CA LEU A 55 0.73 -23.14 -37.10
C LEU A 55 -0.36 -22.87 -36.05
N GLY A 56 -1.46 -23.62 -36.06
CA GLY A 56 -2.51 -23.53 -35.04
C GLY A 56 -2.00 -23.82 -33.62
N PHE A 57 -1.12 -24.81 -33.47
CA PHE A 57 -0.47 -25.10 -32.19
C PHE A 57 0.47 -23.96 -31.75
N MET A 58 1.27 -23.41 -32.67
CA MET A 58 2.14 -22.27 -32.35
C MET A 58 1.35 -21.04 -31.89
N LEU A 59 0.21 -20.75 -32.54
CA LEU A 59 -0.69 -19.67 -32.12
C LEU A 59 -1.27 -19.90 -30.73
N THR A 60 -1.69 -21.13 -30.44
CA THR A 60 -2.24 -21.50 -29.13
C THR A 60 -1.21 -21.30 -28.02
N ILE A 61 0.05 -21.72 -28.24
CA ILE A 61 1.14 -21.51 -27.29
C ILE A 61 1.40 -20.02 -27.06
N PHE A 62 1.35 -19.22 -28.11
CA PHE A 62 1.54 -17.77 -28.02
C PHE A 62 0.39 -17.09 -27.25
N GLN A 63 -0.86 -17.47 -27.50
CA GLN A 63 -2.01 -17.00 -26.74
C GLN A 63 -1.91 -17.35 -25.25
N LEU A 64 -1.51 -18.59 -24.92
CA LEU A 64 -1.31 -19.02 -23.53
C LEU A 64 -0.22 -18.21 -22.81
N LYS A 65 0.90 -17.89 -23.50
CA LYS A 65 1.95 -17.02 -22.94
C LYS A 65 1.43 -15.61 -22.67
N SER A 66 0.68 -15.03 -23.61
CA SER A 66 0.07 -13.70 -23.45
C SER A 66 -0.89 -13.66 -22.25
N VAL A 67 -1.78 -14.64 -22.12
CA VAL A 67 -2.71 -14.76 -20.98
C VAL A 67 -1.95 -14.90 -19.66
N LYS A 68 -0.88 -15.69 -19.62
CA LYS A 68 -0.05 -15.84 -18.42
C LYS A 68 0.63 -14.52 -18.02
N THR A 69 1.11 -13.74 -18.98
CA THR A 69 1.68 -12.41 -18.74
C THR A 69 0.62 -11.42 -18.24
N ILE A 70 -0.58 -11.44 -18.82
CA ILE A 70 -1.71 -10.60 -18.37
C ILE A 70 -2.10 -10.95 -16.93
N ALA A 71 -2.22 -12.24 -16.61
CA ALA A 71 -2.52 -12.70 -15.26
C ALA A 71 -1.45 -12.22 -14.27
N LYS A 72 -0.16 -12.43 -14.58
CA LYS A 72 0.94 -11.98 -13.73
C LYS A 72 0.94 -10.46 -13.51
N ASN A 73 0.76 -9.68 -14.58
CA ASN A 73 0.70 -8.21 -14.48
C ASN A 73 -0.54 -7.74 -13.69
N THR A 74 -1.64 -8.50 -13.76
CA THR A 74 -2.86 -8.22 -12.98
C THR A 74 -2.61 -8.50 -11.51
N ASP A 75 -2.03 -9.65 -11.16
CA ASP A 75 -1.67 -10.00 -9.79
C ASP A 75 -0.72 -8.95 -9.18
N GLU A 76 0.34 -8.56 -9.90
CA GLU A 76 1.27 -7.52 -9.46
C GLU A 76 0.62 -6.12 -9.31
N LYS A 77 -0.43 -5.81 -10.07
CA LYS A 77 -1.19 -4.56 -9.93
C LYS A 77 -2.15 -4.65 -8.74
N VAL A 78 -2.78 -5.80 -8.52
CA VAL A 78 -3.66 -6.06 -7.38
C VAL A 78 -2.86 -5.99 -6.08
N ASP A 79 -1.72 -6.67 -5.99
CA ASP A 79 -0.87 -6.66 -4.79
C ASP A 79 -0.42 -5.24 -4.44
N ARG A 80 0.06 -4.47 -5.43
CA ARG A 80 0.43 -3.06 -5.22
C ARG A 80 -0.76 -2.20 -4.77
N THR A 81 -1.96 -2.48 -5.28
CA THR A 81 -3.18 -1.77 -4.86
C THR A 81 -3.55 -2.14 -3.42
N VAL A 82 -3.45 -3.41 -3.05
CA VAL A 82 -3.70 -3.88 -1.69
C VAL A 82 -2.72 -3.25 -0.72
N ASP A 83 -1.42 -3.26 -1.03
CA ASP A 83 -0.38 -2.63 -0.20
C ASP A 83 -0.62 -1.12 -0.04
N PHE A 84 -0.98 -0.43 -1.12
CA PHE A 84 -1.34 0.99 -1.08
C PHE A 84 -2.54 1.24 -0.16
N VAL A 85 -3.62 0.46 -0.32
CA VAL A 85 -4.83 0.59 0.51
C VAL A 85 -4.55 0.27 1.97
N GLN A 86 -3.77 -0.79 2.27
CA GLN A 86 -3.37 -1.12 3.63
C GLN A 86 -2.55 0.02 4.26
N GLY A 87 -1.61 0.60 3.51
CA GLY A 87 -0.86 1.78 3.94
C GLY A 87 -1.77 2.96 4.29
N ARG A 88 -2.74 3.25 3.42
CA ARG A 88 -3.74 4.32 3.65
C ARG A 88 -4.61 4.06 4.88
N ILE A 89 -5.08 2.83 5.07
CA ILE A 89 -5.87 2.46 6.24
C ILE A 89 -5.04 2.67 7.52
N LYS A 90 -3.79 2.21 7.54
CA LYS A 90 -2.90 2.41 8.68
C LYS A 90 -2.73 3.90 9.00
N GLU A 91 -2.47 4.75 8.01
CA GLU A 91 -2.31 6.19 8.20
C GLU A 91 -3.59 6.87 8.72
N ILE A 92 -4.76 6.51 8.18
CA ILE A 92 -6.06 7.03 8.66
C ILE A 92 -6.29 6.64 10.12
N THR A 93 -6.01 5.38 10.48
CA THR A 93 -6.12 4.92 11.87
C THR A 93 -5.18 5.72 12.77
N SER A 94 -3.93 5.93 12.37
CA SER A 94 -2.97 6.75 13.15
C SER A 94 -3.42 8.20 13.30
N ILE A 95 -4.01 8.82 12.28
CA ILE A 95 -4.64 10.15 12.39
C ILE A 95 -5.76 10.11 13.45
N SER A 96 -6.64 9.12 13.38
CA SER A 96 -7.74 8.96 14.34
C SER A 96 -7.25 8.77 15.77
N GLU A 97 -6.19 7.99 15.97
CA GLU A 97 -5.55 7.79 17.27
C GLU A 97 -4.96 9.09 17.82
N CYS A 98 -4.34 9.92 16.97
CA CYS A 98 -3.83 11.24 17.38
C CYS A 98 -4.94 12.18 17.82
N VAL A 99 -6.02 12.27 17.04
CA VAL A 99 -7.20 13.11 17.36
C VAL A 99 -7.84 12.66 18.67
N ALA A 100 -8.04 11.35 18.85
CA ALA A 100 -8.62 10.80 20.06
C ALA A 100 -7.74 11.04 21.29
N ALA A 101 -6.42 10.80 21.19
CA ALA A 101 -5.49 11.07 22.28
C ALA A 101 -5.47 12.57 22.65
N ASN A 102 -5.58 13.47 21.68
CA ASN A 102 -5.64 14.90 21.94
C ASN A 102 -6.94 15.32 22.65
N GLN A 103 -8.07 14.67 22.35
CA GLN A 103 -9.32 14.86 23.10
C GLN A 103 -9.19 14.35 24.55
N ILE A 104 -8.59 13.17 24.73
CA ILE A 104 -8.33 12.60 26.05
C ILE A 104 -7.42 13.54 26.88
N ILE A 105 -6.43 14.18 26.27
CA ILE A 105 -5.59 15.18 26.98
C ILE A 105 -6.45 16.29 27.57
N ASN A 106 -7.39 16.87 26.81
CA ASN A 106 -8.28 17.92 27.31
C ASN A 106 -9.18 17.41 28.46
N GLU A 107 -9.62 16.15 28.39
CA GLU A 107 -10.37 15.53 29.48
C GLU A 107 -9.50 15.34 30.74
N VAL A 108 -8.25 14.88 30.58
CA VAL A 108 -7.29 14.75 31.69
C VAL A 108 -7.11 16.10 32.39
N GLU A 109 -6.90 17.18 31.63
CA GLU A 109 -6.78 18.53 32.19
C GLU A 109 -8.00 18.90 33.05
N HIS A 110 -9.21 18.65 32.53
CA HIS A 110 -10.45 18.90 33.26
C HIS A 110 -10.55 18.07 34.54
N TYR A 111 -10.25 16.77 34.48
CA TYR A 111 -10.31 15.90 35.66
C TYR A 111 -9.24 16.22 36.72
N ILE A 112 -8.06 16.71 36.34
CA ILE A 112 -7.03 17.20 37.27
C ILE A 112 -7.52 18.47 37.99
N SER A 113 -8.17 19.38 37.26
CA SER A 113 -8.76 20.60 37.82
C SER A 113 -9.92 20.31 38.79
N ASP A 114 -10.73 19.29 38.47
CA ASP A 114 -11.85 18.81 39.29
C ASP A 114 -11.40 17.93 40.49
N ASP A 115 -10.10 17.72 40.67
CA ASP A 115 -9.50 16.85 41.70
C ASP A 115 -9.93 15.37 41.61
N LYS A 116 -10.41 14.94 40.45
CA LYS A 116 -10.77 13.54 40.13
C LYS A 116 -9.55 12.79 39.58
N LEU A 117 -8.52 12.66 40.42
CA LEU A 117 -7.18 12.23 39.99
C LEU A 117 -7.13 10.78 39.52
N GLU A 118 -7.97 9.90 40.05
CA GLU A 118 -8.05 8.48 39.63
C GLU A 118 -8.48 8.37 38.17
N ILE A 119 -9.45 9.18 37.75
CA ILE A 119 -9.94 9.23 36.37
C ILE A 119 -8.87 9.84 35.47
N ALA A 120 -8.25 10.94 35.91
CA ALA A 120 -7.17 11.58 35.19
C ALA A 120 -6.00 10.60 34.91
N VAL A 121 -5.58 9.82 35.91
CA VAL A 121 -4.54 8.79 35.75
C VAL A 121 -4.94 7.72 34.75
N LEU A 122 -6.18 7.25 34.78
CA LEU A 122 -6.66 6.23 33.86
C LEU A 122 -6.61 6.72 32.42
N LEU A 123 -7.07 7.94 32.18
CA LEU A 123 -7.04 8.57 30.87
C LEU A 123 -5.61 8.89 30.40
N LEU A 124 -4.74 9.34 31.31
CA LEU A 124 -3.35 9.62 31.01
C LEU A 124 -2.57 8.37 30.58
N LYS A 125 -2.92 7.18 31.12
CA LYS A 125 -2.37 5.90 30.66
C LYS A 125 -2.75 5.58 29.21
N GLU A 126 -3.93 5.98 28.77
CA GLU A 126 -4.33 5.81 27.36
C GLU A 126 -3.54 6.75 26.46
N VAL A 127 -3.33 8.02 26.87
CA VAL A 127 -2.43 8.95 26.16
C VAL A 127 -1.01 8.37 26.06
N TYR A 128 -0.48 7.83 27.16
CA TYR A 128 0.84 7.20 27.18
C TYR A 128 0.95 6.01 26.21
N LYS A 129 -0.06 5.13 26.15
CA LYS A 129 -0.08 4.02 25.19
C LYS A 129 -0.01 4.53 23.74
N THR A 130 -0.78 5.57 23.40
CA THR A 130 -0.75 6.16 22.06
C THR A 130 0.64 6.71 21.72
N LEU A 131 1.25 7.46 22.65
CA LEU A 131 2.61 7.98 22.46
C LEU A 131 3.66 6.86 22.28
N VAL A 132 3.55 5.76 23.02
CA VAL A 132 4.42 4.59 22.86
C VAL A 132 4.23 3.90 21.50
N SER A 133 2.97 3.80 21.03
CA SER A 133 2.65 3.24 19.71
C SER A 133 3.31 4.07 18.60
N ILE A 134 3.10 5.39 18.63
CA ILE A 134 3.70 6.34 17.68
C ILE A 134 5.23 6.25 17.72
N ARG A 135 5.83 6.23 18.92
CA ARG A 135 7.29 6.09 19.09
C ARG A 135 7.84 4.81 18.47
N SER A 136 7.03 3.76 18.39
CA SER A 136 7.46 2.48 17.80
C SER A 136 7.40 2.49 16.27
N ASP A 137 6.73 3.47 15.64
CA ASP A 137 6.69 3.62 14.19
C ASP A 137 7.90 4.41 13.67
N LYS A 138 8.85 3.68 13.06
CA LYS A 138 10.07 4.26 12.48
C LYS A 138 9.81 5.34 11.43
N THR A 139 8.68 5.28 10.73
CA THR A 139 8.29 6.24 9.69
C THR A 139 7.92 7.59 10.28
N LEU A 140 7.34 7.59 11.48
CA LEU A 140 6.95 8.81 12.18
C LEU A 140 8.14 9.44 12.90
N LEU A 141 9.07 8.63 13.39
CA LEU A 141 10.32 9.09 14.02
C LEU A 141 11.22 9.92 13.09
N THR A 142 11.18 9.67 11.78
CA THR A 142 11.99 10.44 10.80
C THR A 142 11.46 11.83 10.53
N VAL A 143 10.19 12.08 10.88
CA VAL A 143 9.43 13.28 10.52
C VAL A 143 9.33 14.23 11.69
N VAL A 144 9.27 13.68 12.90
CA VAL A 144 9.16 14.45 14.14
C VAL A 144 10.40 14.17 14.99
N PRO A 145 11.50 14.90 14.76
CA PRO A 145 12.75 14.62 15.42
C PRO A 145 12.79 15.35 16.77
N GLN A 146 13.18 14.57 17.79
CA GLN A 146 13.78 14.96 19.08
C GLN A 146 12.92 14.89 20.35
N ASN A 147 11.62 15.18 20.34
CA ASN A 147 10.90 15.30 21.63
C ASN A 147 9.98 14.14 22.00
N ILE A 148 9.62 13.22 21.10
CA ILE A 148 8.64 12.16 21.43
C ILE A 148 9.09 11.29 22.60
N GLN A 149 10.38 10.99 22.70
CA GLN A 149 10.92 10.17 23.79
C GLN A 149 10.87 10.91 25.12
N GLU A 150 11.22 12.20 25.12
CA GLU A 150 11.17 13.06 26.31
C GLU A 150 9.72 13.27 26.76
N ILE A 151 8.81 13.59 25.84
CA ILE A 151 7.38 13.77 26.12
C ILE A 151 6.77 12.48 26.67
N THR A 152 7.07 11.33 26.05
CA THR A 152 6.59 10.01 26.53
C THR A 152 7.09 9.74 27.96
N LEU A 153 8.33 10.11 28.27
CA LEU A 153 8.90 9.96 29.60
C LEU A 153 8.24 10.92 30.60
N SER A 154 8.02 12.18 30.22
CA SER A 154 7.33 13.17 31.06
C SER A 154 5.92 12.71 31.43
N ILE A 155 5.14 12.22 30.46
CA ILE A 155 3.80 11.69 30.71
C ILE A 155 3.85 10.46 31.64
N LYS A 156 4.85 9.59 31.49
CA LYS A 156 5.03 8.45 32.40
C LYS A 156 5.30 8.93 33.83
N LEU A 157 6.20 9.89 34.00
CA LEU A 157 6.52 10.47 35.32
C LEU A 157 5.29 11.14 35.93
N ASP A 158 4.46 11.82 35.13
CA ASP A 158 3.21 12.42 35.60
C ASP A 158 2.22 11.34 36.08
N ILE A 159 2.10 10.22 35.37
CA ILE A 159 1.30 9.06 35.82
C ILE A 159 1.81 8.54 37.16
N ASP A 160 3.12 8.28 37.28
CA ASP A 160 3.73 7.73 38.49
C ASP A 160 3.51 8.69 39.68
N ASN A 161 3.74 10.01 39.49
CA ASN A 161 3.53 11.04 40.50
C ASN A 161 2.06 11.14 40.95
N LEU A 162 1.11 11.10 40.02
CA LEU A 162 -0.32 11.13 40.36
C LEU A 162 -0.74 9.85 41.09
N GLN A 163 -0.22 8.69 40.71
CA GLN A 163 -0.50 7.43 41.40
C GLN A 163 0.07 7.42 42.81
N ASP A 164 1.30 7.90 43.00
CA ASP A 164 1.93 8.00 44.31
C ASP A 164 1.16 8.95 45.23
N PHE A 165 0.60 10.04 44.70
CA PHE A 165 -0.28 10.91 45.46
C PHE A 165 -1.55 10.23 45.94
N ILE A 166 -2.24 9.54 45.03
CA ILE A 166 -3.49 8.85 45.34
C ILE A 166 -3.28 7.80 46.43
N HIS A 167 -2.15 7.07 46.41
CA HIS A 167 -1.90 5.98 47.36
C HIS A 167 -1.24 6.44 48.66
N ASN A 168 -0.30 7.39 48.58
CA ASN A 168 0.59 7.74 49.68
C ASN A 168 0.39 9.16 50.21
N GLY A 169 -0.47 9.98 49.59
CA GLY A 169 -0.71 11.37 49.99
C GLY A 169 0.52 12.27 49.84
N SER A 170 1.37 12.01 48.84
CA SER A 170 2.54 12.85 48.53
C SER A 170 2.13 14.27 48.11
N ILE A 171 3.07 15.18 47.82
CA ILE A 171 2.75 16.51 47.29
C ILE A 171 2.87 16.46 45.76
N ILE A 172 1.78 16.73 45.02
CA ILE A 172 1.84 16.91 43.55
C ILE A 172 2.09 18.36 43.21
N GLU A 173 3.10 18.61 42.38
CA GLU A 173 3.23 19.88 41.66
C GLU A 173 2.38 19.85 40.37
N LYS A 174 1.07 20.12 40.49
CA LYS A 174 0.14 20.13 39.34
C LYS A 174 0.61 21.09 38.22
N SER A 175 1.41 22.10 38.57
CA SER A 175 2.03 23.07 37.66
C SER A 175 2.97 22.45 36.62
N LYS A 176 3.46 21.22 36.82
CA LYS A 176 4.33 20.51 35.86
C LYS A 176 3.57 19.60 34.89
N ILE A 177 2.36 19.18 35.25
CA ILE A 177 1.57 18.24 34.44
C ILE A 177 0.98 18.93 33.21
N PHE A 178 0.38 20.12 33.37
CA PHE A 178 -0.23 20.85 32.25
C PHE A 178 0.76 21.18 31.11
N PRO A 179 1.99 21.67 31.38
CA PRO A 179 2.98 21.84 30.32
C PRO A 179 3.33 20.54 29.58
N ASN A 180 3.42 19.41 30.29
CA ASN A 180 3.71 18.11 29.66
C ASN A 180 2.56 17.64 28.76
N LEU A 181 1.31 17.81 29.22
CA LEU A 181 0.10 17.55 28.45
C LEU A 181 0.03 18.42 27.19
N ARG A 182 0.36 19.70 27.31
CA ARG A 182 0.43 20.62 26.17
C ARG A 182 1.50 20.20 25.15
N ASN A 183 2.70 19.84 25.60
CA ASN A 183 3.75 19.35 24.71
C ASN A 183 3.31 18.06 23.97
N ALA A 184 2.60 17.17 24.66
CA ALA A 184 2.03 15.97 24.04
C ALA A 184 0.94 16.33 23.01
N SER A 185 0.08 17.31 23.30
CA SER A 185 -0.93 17.80 22.37
C SER A 185 -0.31 18.39 21.10
N GLU A 186 0.68 19.27 21.24
CA GLU A 186 1.40 19.90 20.13
C GLU A 186 2.06 18.83 19.24
N LEU A 187 2.69 17.83 19.84
CA LEU A 187 3.27 16.68 19.13
C LEU A 187 2.23 15.89 18.33
N LEU A 188 1.09 15.57 18.95
CA LEU A 188 0.02 14.80 18.29
C LEU A 188 -0.57 15.57 17.09
N ILE A 189 -0.74 16.89 17.23
CA ILE A 189 -1.22 17.76 16.15
C ILE A 189 -0.20 17.82 14.99
N GLU A 190 1.10 17.87 15.30
CA GLU A 190 2.14 17.88 14.28
C GLU A 190 2.15 16.58 13.46
N ILE A 191 2.04 15.43 14.14
CA ILE A 191 1.94 14.12 13.51
C ILE A 191 0.66 14.01 12.67
N GLU A 192 -0.47 14.46 13.21
CA GLU A 192 -1.75 14.49 12.51
C GLU A 192 -1.66 15.29 11.21
N ASN A 193 -1.10 16.50 11.27
CA ASN A 193 -0.94 17.38 10.11
C ASN A 193 0.00 16.78 9.07
N TYR A 194 1.09 16.15 9.51
CA TYR A 194 1.98 15.45 8.59
C TYR A 194 1.26 14.32 7.86
N LEU A 195 0.55 13.47 8.59
CA LEU A 195 -0.17 12.33 8.01
C LEU A 195 -1.30 12.77 7.06
N LYS A 196 -1.94 13.91 7.34
CA LYS A 196 -2.97 14.50 6.46
C LYS A 196 -2.41 15.07 5.17
N ASN A 197 -1.23 15.69 5.23
CA ASN A 197 -0.63 16.44 4.12
C ASN A 197 0.36 15.62 3.28
N LYS A 198 0.58 14.36 3.62
CA LYS A 198 1.44 13.46 2.83
C LYS A 198 0.84 13.27 1.44
N ASP A 199 1.54 13.71 0.39
CA ASP A 199 1.08 13.56 -1.00
C ASP A 199 1.14 12.09 -1.45
N TYR A 200 0.10 11.64 -2.14
CA TYR A 200 0.01 10.27 -2.67
C TYR A 200 0.13 10.26 -4.18
N ASP A 201 1.04 9.43 -4.69
CA ASP A 201 1.09 9.14 -6.11
C ASP A 201 -0.11 8.29 -6.53
N THR A 202 -1.16 8.95 -7.02
CA THR A 202 -2.38 8.30 -7.52
C THR A 202 -2.20 7.59 -8.86
N SER A 203 -1.01 7.66 -9.48
CA SER A 203 -0.73 6.94 -10.73
C SER A 203 -0.79 5.42 -10.56
N ILE A 204 -0.60 4.92 -9.34
CA ILE A 204 -0.65 3.49 -8.99
C ILE A 204 -2.08 2.93 -9.10
N LEU A 205 -3.10 3.79 -9.02
CA LEU A 205 -4.52 3.42 -9.15
C LEU A 205 -5.03 3.43 -10.61
N LYS A 206 -4.23 3.88 -11.57
CA LYS A 206 -4.57 3.94 -13.00
C LYS A 206 -4.10 2.68 -13.73
#